data_AF-A0A5D0PJP3-F1
#
_entry.id   AF-A0A5D0PJP3-F1
#
_cell.length_a   1.000
_cell.length_b   1.000
_cell.length_c   1.000
_cell.angle_alpha   90.00
_cell.angle_beta   90.00
_cell.angle_gamma   90.00
#
_symmetry.space_group_name_H-M   'P 1'
#
loop_
_entity.id
_entity.type
_entity.pdbx_description
1 polymer ?
#
loop_
_entity_poly.entity_id
_entity_poly.type
_entity_poly.pdbx_seq_one_letter_code
_entity_poly.pdbx_strand_id
1 'polypeptide(L)'
;MPVHPLMPVAAALAAVLATAPAPAPAPATASATVRQTLLTCQVATTSERPITFSPPVKLLPRTVTAQAGIVLTGCASASPSAAHLRSGIMNVHSTGRASCAGVRDVRGKGTITWYGADGRQTGVSTVRPSVEKVAGYNPGDMLLGGRVTKGALAGSSLAGTATPTSDVNACATKGLSAVHGTGKITFMT
;
A
#
# COMPACT_ATOMS: atom_id res chain seq x y z
N MET A 1 -67.36 38.69 -56.98
CA MET A 1 -66.88 37.83 -55.88
C MET A 1 -65.96 38.66 -54.99
N PRO A 2 -66.00 38.43 -53.66
CA PRO A 2 -65.92 39.43 -52.60
C PRO A 2 -64.48 39.79 -52.15
N VAL A 3 -64.17 41.06 -51.81
CA VAL A 3 -64.14 41.74 -50.48
C VAL A 3 -63.10 41.19 -49.46
N HIS A 4 -62.10 42.04 -49.13
CA HIS A 4 -61.24 42.28 -47.91
C HIS A 4 -61.20 41.24 -46.74
N PRO A 5 -60.24 41.26 -45.76
CA PRO A 5 -59.23 42.30 -45.42
C PRO A 5 -57.81 41.83 -45.00
N LEU A 6 -56.91 42.81 -44.90
CA LEU A 6 -55.66 42.80 -44.12
C LEU A 6 -55.93 42.72 -42.61
N MET A 7 -55.14 41.91 -41.88
CA MET A 7 -55.06 41.96 -40.41
C MET A 7 -53.64 42.32 -39.94
N PRO A 8 -53.51 43.17 -38.89
CA PRO A 8 -52.24 43.59 -38.32
C PRO A 8 -51.72 42.57 -37.29
N VAL A 9 -50.41 42.29 -37.31
CA VAL A 9 -49.75 41.53 -36.24
C VAL A 9 -49.24 42.51 -35.20
N ALA A 10 -49.80 42.44 -34.00
CA ALA A 10 -49.41 43.21 -32.83
C ALA A 10 -48.03 42.76 -32.32
N ALA A 11 -47.15 43.74 -32.05
CA ALA A 11 -45.88 43.54 -31.39
C ALA A 11 -46.08 43.34 -29.87
N ALA A 12 -45.63 42.21 -29.33
CA ALA A 12 -45.54 41.98 -27.90
C ALA A 12 -44.08 42.14 -27.44
N LEU A 13 -43.80 43.21 -26.70
CA LEU A 13 -42.56 43.43 -25.96
C LEU A 13 -42.55 42.52 -24.72
N ALA A 14 -41.71 41.49 -24.74
CA ALA A 14 -41.43 40.67 -23.57
C ALA A 14 -40.30 41.31 -22.75
N ALA A 15 -40.62 41.82 -21.57
CA ALA A 15 -39.66 42.29 -20.58
C ALA A 15 -38.97 41.09 -19.91
N VAL A 16 -37.65 40.97 -20.09
CA VAL A 16 -36.82 39.94 -19.44
C VAL A 16 -36.43 40.44 -18.05
N LEU A 17 -37.02 39.85 -17.00
CA LEU A 17 -36.58 40.03 -15.62
C LEU A 17 -35.31 39.21 -15.38
N ALA A 18 -34.18 39.90 -15.21
CA ALA A 18 -32.90 39.29 -14.84
C ALA A 18 -32.95 38.82 -13.37
N THR A 19 -33.09 37.52 -13.16
CA THR A 19 -32.90 36.86 -11.86
C THR A 19 -31.42 36.63 -11.64
N ALA A 20 -30.85 37.24 -10.59
CA ALA A 20 -29.46 37.02 -10.20
C ALA A 20 -29.28 35.57 -9.70
N PRO A 21 -28.25 34.83 -10.17
CA PRO A 21 -28.00 33.48 -9.70
C PRO A 21 -27.53 33.48 -8.24
N ALA A 22 -28.13 32.61 -7.42
CA ALA A 22 -27.71 32.39 -6.05
C ALA A 22 -26.24 31.91 -6.00
N PRO A 23 -25.44 32.38 -5.02
CA PRO A 23 -24.05 31.95 -4.89
C PRO A 23 -23.98 30.44 -4.63
N ALA A 24 -23.23 29.74 -5.47
CA ALA A 24 -22.98 28.31 -5.33
C ALA A 24 -22.27 28.02 -3.98
N PRO A 25 -22.64 26.94 -3.28
CA PRO A 25 -21.93 26.53 -2.07
C PRO A 25 -20.47 26.26 -2.41
N ALA A 26 -19.56 26.91 -1.67
CA ALA A 26 -18.13 26.71 -1.82
C ALA A 26 -17.79 25.22 -1.64
N PRO A 27 -16.93 24.63 -2.48
CA PRO A 27 -16.51 23.25 -2.32
C PRO A 27 -15.80 23.11 -0.98
N ALA A 28 -16.31 22.21 -0.12
CA ALA A 28 -15.64 21.81 1.10
C ALA A 28 -14.27 21.24 0.72
N THR A 29 -13.20 21.96 1.06
CA THR A 29 -11.83 21.47 0.97
C THR A 29 -11.68 20.32 1.96
N ALA A 30 -11.87 19.09 1.47
CA ALA A 30 -11.47 17.90 2.18
C ALA A 30 -9.98 18.05 2.51
N SER A 31 -9.67 18.18 3.80
CA SER A 31 -8.30 18.23 4.28
C SER A 31 -7.63 16.91 3.90
N ALA A 32 -6.81 16.92 2.85
CA ALA A 32 -5.94 15.81 2.51
C ALA A 32 -5.03 15.58 3.72
N THR A 33 -5.25 14.49 4.46
CA THR A 33 -4.40 14.14 5.59
C THR A 33 -3.01 13.89 5.04
N VAL A 34 -2.08 14.78 5.32
CA VAL A 34 -0.68 14.63 4.90
C VAL A 34 -0.12 13.41 5.63
N ARG A 35 0.13 12.32 4.90
CA ARG A 35 0.82 11.16 5.46
C ARG A 35 2.24 11.56 5.79
N GLN A 36 2.58 11.49 7.06
CA GLN A 36 3.92 11.82 7.54
C GLN A 36 4.73 10.55 7.66
N THR A 37 5.91 10.53 7.07
CA THR A 37 6.88 9.46 7.26
C THR A 37 7.39 9.49 8.70
N LEU A 38 7.31 8.35 9.39
CA LEU A 38 7.79 8.17 10.76
C LEU A 38 9.17 7.53 10.77
N LEU A 39 9.34 6.46 9.98
CA LEU A 39 10.56 5.67 9.93
C LEU A 39 10.75 5.11 8.53
N THR A 40 11.99 5.10 8.03
CA THR A 40 12.37 4.42 6.79
C THR A 40 13.53 3.48 7.07
N CYS A 41 13.46 2.24 6.59
CA CYS A 41 14.56 1.28 6.69
C CYS A 41 14.83 0.63 5.34
N GLN A 42 16.06 0.19 5.12
CA GLN A 42 16.38 -0.76 4.06
C GLN A 42 15.96 -2.15 4.51
N VAL A 43 15.51 -2.97 3.57
CA VAL A 43 15.12 -4.36 3.82
C VAL A 43 15.91 -5.33 2.97
N ALA A 44 16.20 -6.49 3.54
CA ALA A 44 16.80 -7.60 2.83
C ALA A 44 16.34 -8.94 3.42
N THR A 45 16.13 -9.94 2.57
CA THR A 45 16.15 -11.35 2.99
C THR A 45 17.61 -11.80 3.13
N THR A 46 17.95 -12.56 4.15
CA THR A 46 19.29 -13.19 4.22
C THR A 46 19.34 -14.41 3.29
N SER A 47 20.54 -14.89 2.97
CA SER A 47 20.74 -16.14 2.21
C SER A 47 20.10 -17.35 2.89
N GLU A 48 20.08 -17.37 4.22
CA GLU A 48 19.49 -18.43 5.04
C GLU A 48 17.97 -18.29 5.21
N ARG A 49 17.42 -17.09 4.95
CA ARG A 49 16.00 -16.77 5.20
C ARG A 49 15.36 -16.08 4.00
N PRO A 50 15.19 -16.79 2.87
CA PRO A 50 14.37 -16.29 1.77
C PRO A 50 12.92 -16.11 2.21
N ILE A 51 12.16 -15.40 1.36
CA ILE A 51 10.70 -15.53 1.38
C ILE A 51 10.36 -16.88 0.76
N THR A 52 9.59 -17.71 1.46
CA THR A 52 9.19 -19.04 1.00
C THR A 52 7.68 -19.10 0.77
N PHE A 53 7.25 -19.92 -0.18
CA PHE A 53 5.86 -20.11 -0.57
C PHE A 53 5.48 -21.60 -0.52
N SER A 54 4.43 -21.89 0.24
CA SER A 54 3.86 -23.24 0.33
C SER A 54 2.35 -23.20 0.11
N PRO A 55 1.84 -23.85 -0.95
CA PRO A 55 2.59 -24.48 -2.05
C PRO A 55 3.34 -23.46 -2.95
N PRO A 56 4.17 -23.89 -3.91
CA PRO A 56 4.83 -22.96 -4.83
C PRO A 56 3.83 -22.13 -5.64
N VAL A 57 4.16 -20.85 -5.84
CA VAL A 57 3.41 -19.92 -6.68
C VAL A 57 3.56 -20.33 -8.14
N LYS A 58 2.46 -20.30 -8.90
CA LYS A 58 2.42 -20.69 -10.32
C LYS A 58 1.61 -19.66 -11.12
N LEU A 59 1.47 -19.88 -12.42
CA LEU A 59 0.70 -19.01 -13.30
C LEU A 59 -0.77 -18.88 -12.89
N LEU A 60 -1.41 -19.98 -12.46
CA LEU A 60 -2.80 -19.96 -12.01
C LEU A 60 -2.89 -19.52 -10.54
N PRO A 61 -3.80 -18.57 -10.21
CA PRO A 61 -4.01 -18.14 -8.84
C PRO A 61 -4.41 -19.28 -7.90
N ARG A 62 -3.75 -19.40 -6.76
CA ARG A 62 -4.08 -20.36 -5.71
C ARG A 62 -3.77 -19.78 -4.33
N THR A 63 -4.40 -20.36 -3.30
CA THR A 63 -4.04 -20.04 -1.92
C THR A 63 -2.63 -20.57 -1.62
N VAL A 64 -1.77 -19.68 -1.16
CA VAL A 64 -0.40 -19.97 -0.72
C VAL A 64 -0.16 -19.37 0.65
N THR A 65 0.64 -20.06 1.43
CA THR A 65 1.24 -19.56 2.66
C THR A 65 2.61 -18.99 2.31
N ALA A 66 2.89 -17.77 2.74
CA ALA A 66 4.18 -17.13 2.59
C ALA A 66 4.81 -16.88 3.97
N GLN A 67 6.09 -17.21 4.08
CA GLN A 67 6.88 -17.02 5.30
C GLN A 67 8.17 -16.30 4.95
N ALA A 68 8.57 -15.33 5.76
CA ALA A 68 9.82 -14.61 5.54
C ALA A 68 10.45 -14.14 6.84
N GLY A 69 11.79 -14.19 6.86
CA GLY A 69 12.64 -13.44 7.78
C GLY A 69 13.31 -12.30 7.03
N ILE A 70 13.08 -11.07 7.47
CA ILE A 70 13.54 -9.85 6.82
C ILE A 70 14.39 -9.08 7.82
N VAL A 71 15.57 -8.66 7.39
CA VAL A 71 16.43 -7.76 8.17
C VAL A 71 16.12 -6.33 7.74
N LEU A 72 15.95 -5.46 8.74
CA LEU A 72 15.78 -4.03 8.57
C LEU A 72 17.08 -3.35 9.02
N THR A 73 17.69 -2.57 8.13
CA THR A 73 18.93 -1.85 8.39
C THR A 73 18.84 -0.38 8.02
N GLY A 74 19.76 0.42 8.53
CA GLY A 74 19.86 1.84 8.20
C GLY A 74 18.57 2.61 8.50
N CYS A 75 17.89 2.29 9.60
CA CYS A 75 16.62 2.92 9.91
C CYS A 75 16.81 4.41 10.27
N ALA A 76 16.20 5.27 9.47
CA ALA A 76 16.18 6.71 9.65
C ALA A 76 14.79 7.15 10.12
N SER A 77 14.74 7.74 11.32
CA SER A 77 13.51 8.25 11.89
C SER A 77 13.32 9.73 11.54
N ALA A 78 12.09 10.08 11.17
CA ALA A 78 11.63 11.47 11.07
C ALA A 78 10.69 11.83 12.24
N SER A 79 10.50 10.92 13.20
CA SER A 79 9.63 11.12 14.37
C SER A 79 10.36 10.84 15.70
N PRO A 80 10.09 11.62 16.77
CA PRO A 80 10.65 11.34 18.09
C PRO A 80 10.29 9.94 18.62
N SER A 81 9.10 9.42 18.33
CA SER A 81 8.63 8.12 18.81
C SER A 81 9.44 6.94 18.28
N ALA A 82 10.14 7.12 17.15
CA ALA A 82 10.94 6.11 16.49
C ALA A 82 12.45 6.43 16.49
N ALA A 83 12.87 7.49 17.19
CA ALA A 83 14.25 7.99 17.16
C ALA A 83 15.30 6.97 17.66
N HIS A 84 14.89 6.04 18.53
CA HIS A 84 15.74 5.00 19.10
C HIS A 84 15.78 3.71 18.26
N LEU A 85 15.03 3.63 17.16
CA LEU A 85 14.95 2.45 16.28
C LEU A 85 16.00 2.58 15.17
N ARG A 86 17.03 1.72 15.17
CA ARG A 86 18.15 1.78 14.20
C ARG A 86 18.19 0.60 13.24
N SER A 87 17.73 -0.56 13.70
CA SER A 87 17.60 -1.76 12.89
C SER A 87 16.50 -2.65 13.46
N GLY A 88 16.14 -3.69 12.73
CA GLY A 88 15.13 -4.63 13.16
C GLY A 88 15.23 -5.98 12.48
N ILE A 89 14.58 -6.98 13.06
CA ILE A 89 14.36 -8.27 12.44
C ILE A 89 12.85 -8.49 12.40
N MET A 90 12.31 -8.60 11.19
CA MET A 90 10.90 -8.87 10.95
C MET A 90 10.72 -10.32 10.54
N ASN A 91 9.86 -11.03 11.26
CA ASN A 91 9.33 -12.32 10.82
C ASN A 91 7.88 -12.12 10.41
N VAL A 92 7.49 -12.67 9.27
CA VAL A 92 6.12 -12.58 8.76
C VAL A 92 5.61 -13.94 8.36
N HIS A 93 4.34 -14.18 8.67
CA HIS A 93 3.60 -15.35 8.22
C HIS A 93 2.27 -14.86 7.65
N SER A 94 1.98 -15.24 6.41
CA SER A 94 0.77 -14.80 5.73
C SER A 94 0.21 -15.88 4.82
N THR A 95 -1.06 -15.74 4.49
CA THR A 95 -1.77 -16.51 3.48
C THR A 95 -2.39 -15.55 2.48
N GLY A 96 -2.40 -15.90 1.20
CA GLY A 96 -3.04 -15.09 0.17
C GLY A 96 -3.28 -15.90 -1.10
N ARG A 97 -4.08 -15.35 -2.01
CA ARG A 97 -4.28 -15.92 -3.34
C ARG A 97 -3.25 -15.36 -4.31
N ALA A 98 -2.17 -16.10 -4.57
CA ALA A 98 -1.07 -15.64 -5.40
C ALA A 98 -0.98 -16.38 -6.74
N SER A 99 -0.46 -15.69 -7.74
CA SER A 99 0.09 -16.23 -8.98
C SER A 99 1.37 -15.49 -9.36
N CYS A 100 2.03 -15.91 -10.44
CA CYS A 100 3.17 -15.17 -11.00
C CYS A 100 2.82 -13.74 -11.47
N ALA A 101 1.52 -13.40 -11.55
CA ALA A 101 1.06 -12.07 -11.96
C ALA A 101 0.70 -11.15 -10.76
N GLY A 102 0.71 -11.68 -9.53
CA GLY A 102 0.43 -10.90 -8.32
C GLY A 102 -0.37 -11.66 -7.27
N VAL A 103 -0.95 -10.93 -6.32
CA VAL A 103 -1.72 -11.49 -5.21
C VAL A 103 -2.96 -10.67 -4.90
N ARG A 104 -3.85 -11.30 -4.15
CA ARG A 104 -4.93 -10.66 -3.41
C ARG A 104 -5.28 -11.41 -2.14
N ASP A 105 -6.18 -10.82 -1.36
CA ASP A 105 -6.78 -11.44 -0.17
C ASP A 105 -5.74 -11.83 0.90
N VAL A 106 -4.70 -11.01 1.06
CA VAL A 106 -3.60 -11.32 1.99
C VAL A 106 -4.06 -11.12 3.44
N ARG A 107 -3.86 -12.16 4.24
CA ARG A 107 -4.08 -12.16 5.69
C ARG A 107 -2.85 -12.72 6.38
N GLY A 108 -2.48 -12.17 7.53
CA GLY A 108 -1.31 -12.68 8.23
C GLY A 108 -0.96 -11.90 9.48
N LYS A 109 0.24 -12.17 9.97
CA LYS A 109 0.84 -11.48 11.10
C LYS A 109 2.34 -11.39 10.89
N GLY A 110 2.91 -10.24 11.23
CA GLY A 110 4.35 -10.05 11.36
C GLY A 110 4.72 -9.53 12.74
N THR A 111 5.95 -9.80 13.13
CA THR A 111 6.56 -9.24 14.33
C THR A 111 7.90 -8.65 13.97
N ILE A 112 8.15 -7.41 14.40
CA ILE A 112 9.44 -6.74 14.24
C ILE A 112 10.06 -6.62 15.61
N THR A 113 11.23 -7.23 15.80
CA THR A 113 12.09 -6.96 16.95
C THR A 113 13.02 -5.82 16.58
N TRP A 114 13.00 -4.74 17.35
CA TRP A 114 13.78 -3.53 17.08
C TRP A 114 15.03 -3.48 17.92
N TYR A 115 16.07 -2.86 17.36
CA TYR A 115 17.36 -2.68 18.01
C TYR A 115 17.81 -1.22 17.94
N GLY A 116 18.47 -0.80 19.02
CA GLY A 116 19.10 0.52 19.16
C GLY A 116 20.48 0.60 18.49
N ALA A 117 21.13 1.75 18.63
CA ALA A 117 22.48 1.96 18.10
C ALA A 117 23.54 1.09 18.80
N ASP A 118 23.27 0.69 20.04
CA ASP A 118 24.08 -0.20 20.85
C ASP A 118 23.85 -1.70 20.53
N GLY A 119 22.99 -1.99 19.54
CA GLY A 119 22.62 -3.36 19.17
C GLY A 119 21.70 -4.06 20.17
N ARG A 120 21.24 -3.37 21.23
CA ARG A 120 20.31 -3.97 22.21
C ARG A 120 18.89 -3.89 21.72
N GLN A 121 18.08 -4.88 22.09
CA GLN A 121 16.66 -4.87 21.78
C GLN A 121 15.97 -3.70 22.50
N THR A 122 15.26 -2.87 21.74
CA THR A 122 14.57 -1.68 22.27
C THR A 122 13.05 -1.81 22.24
N GLY A 123 12.51 -2.78 21.51
CA GLY A 123 11.07 -3.02 21.50
C GLY A 123 10.63 -4.07 20.49
N VAL A 124 9.33 -4.37 20.50
CA VAL A 124 8.69 -5.26 19.54
C VAL A 124 7.43 -4.60 18.98
N SER A 125 7.30 -4.62 17.65
CA SER A 125 6.08 -4.21 16.95
C SER A 125 5.35 -5.43 16.38
N THR A 126 4.02 -5.40 16.41
CA THR A 126 3.18 -6.38 15.69
C THR A 126 2.59 -5.74 14.46
N VAL A 127 2.75 -6.37 13.31
CA VAL A 127 2.23 -5.93 12.02
C VAL A 127 1.08 -6.84 11.60
N ARG A 128 0.01 -6.27 11.07
CA ARG A 128 -0.95 -7.00 10.25
C ARG A 128 -0.74 -6.63 8.79
N PRO A 129 -0.28 -7.58 7.95
CA PRO A 129 -0.35 -7.43 6.51
C PRO A 129 -1.78 -7.14 6.10
N SER A 130 -1.97 -6.09 5.31
CA SER A 130 -3.28 -5.69 4.78
C SER A 130 -3.07 -5.10 3.40
N VAL A 131 -2.86 -5.96 2.42
CA VAL A 131 -2.89 -5.59 1.02
C VAL A 131 -4.14 -6.20 0.39
N GLU A 132 -5.07 -5.34 0.00
CA GLU A 132 -6.29 -5.76 -0.69
C GLU A 132 -5.97 -6.30 -2.09
N LYS A 133 -5.01 -5.66 -2.77
CA LYS A 133 -4.51 -6.07 -4.07
C LYS A 133 -3.12 -5.49 -4.31
N VAL A 134 -2.17 -6.33 -4.75
CA VAL A 134 -0.91 -5.87 -5.34
C VAL A 134 -0.84 -6.45 -6.74
N ALA A 135 -0.91 -5.57 -7.73
CA ALA A 135 -0.61 -5.92 -9.12
C ALA A 135 0.87 -5.63 -9.33
N GLY A 136 1.67 -6.67 -9.57
CA GLY A 136 3.11 -6.52 -9.70
C GLY A 136 3.78 -7.85 -9.98
N TYR A 137 4.87 -7.80 -10.75
CA TYR A 137 5.69 -8.97 -11.06
C TYR A 137 6.45 -9.53 -9.84
N ASN A 138 6.53 -8.77 -8.73
CA ASN A 138 7.22 -9.21 -7.53
C ASN A 138 6.24 -9.61 -6.40
N PRO A 139 6.09 -10.92 -6.09
CA PRO A 139 5.29 -11.36 -4.96
C PRO A 139 5.89 -10.95 -3.59
N GLY A 140 7.13 -10.45 -3.54
CA GLY A 140 7.75 -9.92 -2.32
C GLY A 140 7.16 -8.59 -1.82
N ASP A 141 6.64 -7.74 -2.71
CA ASP A 141 6.08 -6.42 -2.36
C ASP A 141 4.87 -6.53 -1.41
N MET A 142 4.22 -7.68 -1.45
CA MET A 142 3.01 -8.01 -0.70
C MET A 142 3.24 -8.13 0.80
N LEU A 143 4.43 -8.54 1.22
CA LEU A 143 4.78 -8.74 2.62
C LEU A 143 5.13 -7.42 3.33
N LEU A 144 5.31 -6.36 2.55
CA LEU A 144 5.79 -5.07 3.01
C LEU A 144 4.67 -4.02 3.08
N GLY A 145 3.41 -4.42 2.91
CA GLY A 145 2.23 -3.57 3.06
C GLY A 145 1.35 -3.99 4.25
N GLY A 146 0.95 -3.05 5.10
CA GLY A 146 0.08 -3.36 6.23
C GLY A 146 -0.09 -2.24 7.23
N ARG A 147 -0.45 -2.62 8.46
CA ARG A 147 -0.57 -1.71 9.61
C ARG A 147 0.13 -2.28 10.82
N VAL A 148 0.83 -1.43 11.57
CA VAL A 148 1.35 -1.76 12.88
C VAL A 148 0.21 -1.69 13.89
N THR A 149 -0.07 -2.82 14.54
CA THR A 149 -1.17 -2.97 15.49
C THR A 149 -0.74 -2.84 16.95
N LYS A 150 0.55 -3.05 17.24
CA LYS A 150 1.13 -2.93 18.59
C LYS A 150 2.59 -2.48 18.50
N GLY A 151 3.11 -1.88 19.57
CA GLY A 151 4.52 -1.46 19.71
C GLY A 151 4.75 0.02 19.45
N ALA A 152 6.02 0.42 19.33
CA ALA A 152 6.46 1.82 19.23
C ALA A 152 5.85 2.60 18.05
N LEU A 153 5.42 1.88 17.01
CA LEU A 153 4.83 2.44 15.79
C LEU A 153 3.33 2.10 15.68
N ALA A 154 2.63 1.73 16.76
CA ALA A 154 1.23 1.34 16.71
C ALA A 154 0.35 2.40 16.03
N GLY A 155 -0.59 1.95 15.19
CA GLY A 155 -1.44 2.81 14.37
C GLY A 155 -0.87 3.15 12.99
N SER A 156 0.47 3.11 12.84
CA SER A 156 1.12 3.46 11.57
C SER A 156 0.81 2.48 10.44
N SER A 157 0.67 3.02 9.24
CA SER A 157 0.64 2.28 7.99
C SER A 157 2.06 1.92 7.56
N LEU A 158 2.20 0.73 6.97
CA LEU A 158 3.44 0.18 6.47
C LEU A 158 3.33 0.07 4.95
N ALA A 159 4.34 0.55 4.23
CA ALA A 159 4.49 0.32 2.81
C ALA A 159 5.95 0.05 2.49
N GLY A 160 6.21 -0.90 1.60
CA GLY A 160 7.56 -1.18 1.16
C GLY A 160 7.58 -1.82 -0.20
N THR A 161 8.77 -1.86 -0.75
CA THR A 161 9.09 -2.49 -2.02
C THR A 161 10.19 -3.50 -1.79
N ALA A 162 10.15 -4.56 -2.58
CA ALA A 162 11.22 -5.51 -2.74
C ALA A 162 11.56 -5.57 -4.23
N THR A 163 12.81 -5.85 -4.53
CA THR A 163 13.29 -6.24 -5.85
C THR A 163 13.80 -7.67 -5.70
N PRO A 164 13.34 -8.64 -6.51
CA PRO A 164 13.88 -9.98 -6.47
C PRO A 164 15.37 -9.93 -6.83
N THR A 165 16.21 -10.58 -6.02
CA THR A 165 17.62 -10.81 -6.35
C THR A 165 17.85 -12.21 -6.92
N SER A 166 16.84 -13.07 -6.85
CA SER A 166 16.81 -14.40 -7.48
C SER A 166 16.04 -14.37 -8.80
N ASP A 167 16.36 -15.31 -9.71
CA ASP A 167 15.66 -15.44 -10.99
C ASP A 167 14.19 -15.85 -10.80
N VAL A 168 13.28 -14.95 -11.16
CA VAL A 168 11.82 -15.16 -11.11
C VAL A 168 11.23 -15.51 -12.50
N ASN A 169 12.04 -15.53 -13.56
CA ASN A 169 11.57 -15.78 -14.94
C ASN A 169 10.96 -17.18 -15.09
N ALA A 170 11.41 -18.13 -14.26
CA ALA A 170 10.90 -19.50 -14.26
C ALA A 170 9.56 -19.66 -13.52
N CYS A 171 8.96 -18.60 -12.97
CA CYS A 171 7.71 -18.73 -12.19
C CYS A 171 6.59 -19.37 -13.01
N ALA A 172 6.40 -18.94 -14.27
CA ALA A 172 5.32 -19.44 -15.12
C ALA A 172 5.48 -20.93 -15.49
N THR A 173 6.73 -21.41 -15.60
CA THR A 173 7.04 -22.76 -16.10
C THR A 173 7.32 -23.76 -14.98
N LYS A 174 8.07 -23.37 -13.95
CA LYS A 174 8.49 -24.24 -12.84
C LYS A 174 7.77 -23.94 -11.52
N GLY A 175 7.20 -22.74 -11.42
CA GLY A 175 6.71 -22.20 -10.16
C GLY A 175 7.83 -21.61 -9.30
N LEU A 176 7.43 -20.84 -8.30
CA LEU A 176 8.31 -20.13 -7.37
C LEU A 176 8.04 -20.60 -5.94
N SER A 177 8.99 -21.32 -5.36
CA SER A 177 8.94 -21.81 -3.97
C SER A 177 9.66 -20.89 -3.00
N ALA A 178 10.66 -20.15 -3.47
CA ALA A 178 11.42 -19.20 -2.66
C ALA A 178 11.90 -18.02 -3.50
N VAL A 179 12.05 -16.86 -2.88
CA VAL A 179 12.60 -15.66 -3.52
C VAL A 179 13.44 -14.90 -2.49
N HIS A 180 14.61 -14.44 -2.94
CA HIS A 180 15.38 -13.45 -2.20
C HIS A 180 15.07 -12.06 -2.73
N GLY A 181 15.14 -11.06 -1.88
CA GLY A 181 14.95 -9.69 -2.31
C GLY A 181 15.54 -8.66 -1.36
N THR A 182 15.71 -7.46 -1.90
CA THR A 182 16.13 -6.26 -1.18
C THR A 182 15.21 -5.11 -1.53
N GLY A 183 15.16 -4.08 -0.69
CA GLY A 183 14.37 -2.89 -1.00
C GLY A 183 14.25 -1.95 0.17
N LYS A 184 13.10 -1.28 0.28
CA LYS A 184 12.84 -0.28 1.32
C LYS A 184 11.49 -0.48 1.97
N ILE A 185 11.40 -0.16 3.25
CA ILE A 185 10.15 -0.12 4.00
C ILE A 185 9.98 1.23 4.71
N THR A 186 8.76 1.75 4.68
CA THR A 186 8.39 3.05 5.23
C THR A 186 7.17 2.90 6.13
N PHE A 187 7.25 3.53 7.29
CA PHE A 187 6.16 3.63 8.27
C PHE A 187 5.60 5.04 8.23
N MET A 188 4.29 5.18 8.17
CA MET A 188 3.59 6.45 7.98
C MET A 188 2.36 6.56 8.88
N THR A 189 1.89 7.78 9.15
CA THR A 189 0.59 8.00 9.80
C THR A 189 -0.61 7.64 8.93
#